data_AF-A0A2V9L5L7-F1
#
_entry.id   AF-A0A2V9L5L7-F1
#
_cell.length_a   1.000
_cell.length_b   1.000
_cell.length_c   1.000
_cell.angle_alpha   90.00
_cell.angle_beta   90.00
_cell.angle_gamma   90.00
#
_symmetry.space_group_name_H-M   'P 1'
#
loop_
_entity.id
_entity.type
_entity.pdbx_description
1 polymer ?
#
loop_
_entity_poly.entity_id
_entity_poly.type
_entity_poly.pdbx_seq_one_letter_code
_entity_poly.pdbx_strand_id
1 'polypeptide(L)' 'MKRELETLISQMIEKGVLFADAVTEFERTFIRGVLEKNRGNQSKAAKALGIHRNTLGRKLEQLGLNHRAKGRSAGAR' A
#
# COMPACT_ATOMS: atom_id res chain seq x y z
N MET A 1 -4.21 -12.06 16.57
CA MET A 1 -3.24 -11.11 15.99
C MET A 1 -1.79 -11.35 16.42
N LYS A 2 -1.40 -11.16 17.69
CA LYS A 2 0.03 -11.21 18.09
C LYS A 2 0.72 -12.54 17.70
N ARG A 3 0.10 -13.67 18.03
CA ARG A 3 0.63 -15.01 17.71
C ARG A 3 0.75 -15.27 16.20
N GLU A 4 -0.27 -14.88 15.43
CA GLU A 4 -0.28 -15.08 13.96
C GLU A 4 0.82 -14.25 13.28
N LEU A 5 1.03 -13.01 13.75
CA LEU A 5 2.09 -12.14 13.25
C LEU A 5 3.48 -12.67 13.61
N GLU A 6 3.67 -13.15 14.84
CA GLU A 6 4.93 -13.77 15.28
C GLU A 6 5.26 -15.01 14.44
N THR A 7 4.28 -15.87 14.16
CA THR A 7 4.47 -17.03 13.28
C THR A 7 4.87 -16.61 11.87
N LEU A 8 4.21 -15.60 11.29
CA LEU A 8 4.55 -15.10 9.95
C LEU A 8 5.98 -14.53 9.91
N ILE A 9 6.36 -13.74 10.92
CA ILE A 9 7.70 -13.14 11.00
C ILE A 9 8.77 -14.23 11.09
N SER A 10 8.59 -15.26 11.94
CA SER A 10 9.53 -16.37 12.03
C SER A 10 9.73 -17.06 10.68
N GLN A 11 8.65 -17.32 9.94
CA GLN A 11 8.73 -17.90 8.60
C GLN A 11 9.45 -17.00 7.58
N MET A 12 9.28 -15.68 7.67
CA MET A 12 10.00 -14.74 6.80
C MET A 12 11.49 -14.73 7.10
N ILE A 13 11.88 -14.81 8.37
CA ILE A 13 13.28 -14.90 8.81
C ILE A 13 13.91 -16.22 8.34
N GLU A 14 13.23 -17.35 8.53
CA GLU A 14 13.70 -18.67 8.09
C GLU A 14 13.91 -18.74 6.57
N LYS A 15 13.08 -18.05 5.80
CA LYS A 15 13.19 -17.95 4.34
C LYS A 15 14.22 -16.92 3.85
N GLY A 16 14.87 -16.20 4.77
CA GLY A 16 15.88 -15.19 4.44
C GLY A 16 15.30 -13.93 3.79
N VAL A 17 14.04 -13.58 4.07
CA VAL A 17 13.44 -12.34 3.56
C VAL A 17 14.14 -11.15 4.22
N LEU A 18 14.63 -10.22 3.40
CA LEU A 18 15.25 -9.01 3.91
C LEU A 18 14.21 -8.13 4.58
N PHE A 19 14.60 -7.47 5.68
CA PHE A 19 13.72 -6.56 6.40
C PHE A 19 13.13 -5.46 5.50
N ALA A 20 13.92 -4.91 4.57
CA ALA A 20 13.46 -3.90 3.63
C ALA A 20 12.35 -4.41 2.70
N ASP A 21 12.48 -5.64 2.20
CA ASP A 21 11.47 -6.28 1.35
C ASP A 21 10.20 -6.59 2.16
N ALA A 22 10.37 -7.08 3.39
CA ALA A 22 9.27 -7.34 4.31
C ALA A 22 8.44 -6.08 4.58
N VAL A 23 9.10 -4.96 4.89
CA VAL A 23 8.45 -3.67 5.13
C VAL A 23 7.73 -3.18 3.87
N THR A 24 8.38 -3.29 2.71
CA THR A 24 7.79 -2.85 1.43
C THR A 24 6.55 -3.65 1.08
N GLU A 25 6.59 -4.98 1.21
CA GLU A 25 5.46 -5.86 0.92
C GLU A 25 4.33 -5.70 1.94
N PHE A 26 4.66 -5.53 3.23
CA PHE A 26 3.67 -5.21 4.25
C PHE A 26 2.95 -3.90 3.91
N GLU A 27 3.70 -2.85 3.62
CA GLU A 27 3.15 -1.54 3.30
C GLU A 27 2.27 -1.60 2.05
N ARG A 28 2.75 -2.25 0.99
CA ARG A 28 1.99 -2.48 -0.25
C ARG A 28 0.67 -3.20 0.00
N THR A 29 0.71 -4.29 0.77
CA THR A 29 -0.47 -5.14 1.02
C THR A 29 -1.47 -4.43 1.93
N PHE A 30 -0.98 -3.75 2.97
CA PHE A 30 -1.84 -3.02 3.91
C PHE A 30 -2.54 -1.83 3.25
N ILE A 31 -1.80 -0.99 2.52
CA ILE A 31 -2.38 0.18 1.83
C ILE A 31 -3.40 -0.27 0.77
N ARG A 32 -3.12 -1.35 0.03
CA ARG A 32 -4.05 -1.91 -0.94
C ARG A 32 -5.35 -2.38 -0.29
N GLY A 33 -5.27 -3.14 0.80
CA GLY A 33 -6.46 -3.59 1.53
C GLY A 33 -7.30 -2.41 2.06
N VAL A 34 -6.67 -1.34 2.53
CA VAL A 34 -7.40 -0.13 2.96
C VAL A 34 -8.04 0.60 1.78
N LEU A 35 -7.37 0.66 0.62
CA LEU A 35 -7.97 1.21 -0.60
C LEU A 35 -9.18 0.41 -1.07
N GLU A 36 -9.07 -0.92 -1.11
CA GLU A 36 -10.16 -1.82 -1.51
C GLU A 36 -11.38 -1.67 -0.59
N LYS A 37 -11.15 -1.65 0.74
CA LYS A 37 -12.21 -1.39 1.74
C LYS A 37 -12.90 -0.04 1.52
N ASN A 38 -12.19 0.95 0.98
CA ASN A 38 -12.69 2.28 0.66
C ASN A 38 -13.10 2.44 -0.82
N ARG A 39 -13.22 1.34 -1.58
CA ARG A 39 -13.60 1.33 -3.01
C ARG A 39 -12.72 2.24 -3.88
N GLY A 40 -11.41 2.28 -3.59
CA GLY A 40 -10.44 3.13 -4.28
C GLY A 40 -10.48 4.61 -3.90
N ASN A 41 -11.31 5.02 -2.93
CA ASN A 41 -11.35 6.41 -2.49
C ASN A 41 -10.12 6.76 -1.64
N GLN A 42 -9.13 7.38 -2.28
CA GLN A 42 -7.86 7.77 -1.64
C GLN A 42 -8.05 8.73 -0.47
N SER A 43 -9.03 9.63 -0.50
CA SER A 43 -9.27 10.57 0.61
C SER A 43 -9.79 9.86 1.85
N LYS A 44 -10.70 8.89 1.68
CA LYS A 44 -11.19 8.05 2.79
C LYS A 44 -10.12 7.07 3.27
N ALA A 45 -9.37 6.48 2.35
CA ALA A 45 -8.24 5.60 2.69
C ALA A 45 -7.15 6.33 3.48
N ALA A 46 -6.78 7.56 3.08
CA ALA A 46 -5.82 8.39 3.80
C ALA A 46 -6.27 8.68 5.25
N LYS A 47 -7.56 9.02 5.42
CA LYS A 47 -8.18 9.18 6.74
C LYS A 47 -8.12 7.89 7.57
N ALA A 48 -8.44 6.74 6.97
CA ALA A 48 -8.39 5.44 7.65
C ALA A 48 -6.97 5.01 8.02
N LEU A 49 -5.97 5.40 7.22
CA LEU A 49 -4.55 5.17 7.48
C LEU A 49 -3.96 6.19 8.48
N GLY A 50 -4.69 7.26 8.83
CA GLY A 50 -4.18 8.33 9.70
C GLY A 50 -3.08 9.18 9.08
N ILE A 51 -2.99 9.23 7.74
CA ILE A 51 -1.95 9.99 7.03
C ILE A 51 -2.57 11.05 6.12
N HIS A 52 -1.76 12.06 5.80
CA HIS A 52 -2.18 13.07 4.82
C HIS A 52 -2.36 12.44 3.43
N ARG A 53 -3.38 12.88 2.68
CA ARG A 53 -3.68 12.35 1.33
C ARG A 53 -2.49 12.45 0.38
N ASN A 54 -1.71 13.55 0.45
CA ASN A 54 -0.52 13.71 -0.40
C ASN A 54 0.55 12.67 -0.08
N THR A 55 0.71 12.30 1.20
CA THR A 55 1.61 11.23 1.62
C THR A 55 1.14 9.88 1.09
N LEU A 56 -0.16 9.61 1.16
CA LEU A 56 -0.73 8.41 0.54
C LEU A 56 -0.48 8.40 -0.98
N GLY A 57 -0.71 9.51 -1.68
CA GLY A 57 -0.47 9.62 -3.12
C GLY A 57 0.97 9.25 -3.51
N ARG A 58 1.97 9.82 -2.82
CA ARG A 58 3.39 9.50 -3.04
C ARG A 58 3.69 8.02 -2.78
N LYS A 59 3.14 7.45 -1.70
CA LYS A 59 3.28 6.02 -1.39
C LYS A 59 2.66 5.13 -2.47
N LEU A 60 1.50 5.49 -3.00
CA LEU A 60 0.86 4.74 -4.09
C LEU A 60 1.69 4.75 -5.38
N GLU A 61 2.34 5.88 -5.70
CA GLU A 61 3.25 5.98 -6.83
C GLU A 61 4.50 5.11 -6.62
N GLN A 62 5.13 5.21 -5.45
CA GLN A 62 6.32 4.42 -5.09
C GLN A 62 6.04 2.91 -5.08
N LEU A 63 4.85 2.51 -4.62
CA LEU A 63 4.47 1.10 -4.51
C LEU A 63 3.84 0.54 -5.80
N GLY A 64 3.69 1.35 -6.86
CA GLY A 64 3.06 0.95 -8.12
C GLY A 64 1.56 0.65 -8.01
N LEU A 65 0.89 1.14 -6.96
CA LEU A 65 -0.54 0.89 -6.68
C LEU A 65 -1.46 1.92 -7.34
N ASN A 66 -0.92 2.93 -8.02
CA ASN A 66 -1.71 3.96 -8.68
C ASN A 66 -2.30 3.45 -10.01
N HIS A 67 -3.56 3.03 -9.99
CA HIS A 67 -4.37 2.72 -11.18
C HIS A 67 -4.84 3.97 -11.95
N ARG A 68 -4.04 5.05 -11.95
CA ARG A 68 -4.31 6.15 -12.88
C ARG A 68 -3.91 5.65 -14.25
N ALA A 69 -4.90 5.16 -14.99
CA ALA A 69 -4.81 4.79 -16.39
C ALA A 69 -3.81 5.71 -17.09
N LYS A 70 -2.70 5.11 -17.55
CA LYS A 70 -1.79 5.71 -18.49
C LYS A 70 -2.63 5.98 -19.76
N GLY A 71 -3.19 7.19 -19.88
CA GLY A 71 -3.95 7.61 -21.06
C GLY A 71 -5.37 8.13 -20.81
N ARG A 72 -5.52 9.30 -20.17
CA ARG A 72 -6.58 10.27 -20.48
C ARG A 72 -6.10 11.69 -20.18
N SER A 73 -5.11 12.15 -20.93
CA SER A 73 -4.80 13.58 -21.08
C SER A 73 -4.06 13.85 -22.39
N ALA A 74 -4.78 13.71 -23.50
CA ALA A 74 -4.50 14.44 -24.73
C ALA A 74 -5.87 14.74 -25.36
N GLY A 75 -6.42 15.90 -25.04
CA GLY A 75 -7.75 16.32 -25.46
C GLY A 75 -8.20 17.53 -24.65
N ALA A 76 -7.63 18.69 -24.96
CA ALA A 76 -8.28 20.00 -24.94
C ALA A 76 -7.22 21.12 -25.05
N ARG A 77 -6.81 21.43 -26.27
CA ARG A 77 -6.91 22.76 -26.90
C ARG A 77 -6.64 22.61 -28.38
#